data_AF-A0A179V1K2-F1
#
_entry.id   AF-A0A179V1K2-F1
#
_cell.length_a   1.000
_cell.length_b   1.000
_cell.length_c   1.000
_cell.angle_alpha   90.00
_cell.angle_beta   90.00
_cell.angle_gamma   90.00
#
_symmetry.space_group_name_H-M   'P 1'
#
loop_
_entity.id
_entity.type
_entity.pdbx_description
1 polymer ?
#
loop_
_entity_poly.entity_id
_entity_poly.type
_entity_poly.pdbx_seq_one_letter_code
_entity_poly.pdbx_strand_id
1 'polypeptide(L)'
;MASQNKSLSDDINDELKAKLEEQQQLQQKALELEEFIESLEAQIPELKLLSSSARKSRGLRDIGETMTPEQEIRKYQAELQAINEKIVALQHATVLLSQGN
;
A
#
# COMPACT_ATOMS: atom_id res chain seq x y z
N MET A 1 -29.70 -26.33 21.67
CA MET A 1 -29.63 -24.91 21.23
C MET A 1 -28.55 -24.26 22.09
N ALA A 2 -27.39 -23.96 21.53
CA ALA A 2 -26.26 -23.44 22.29
C ALA A 2 -26.48 -21.94 22.53
N SER A 3 -26.60 -21.54 23.81
CA SER A 3 -26.67 -20.15 24.22
C SER A 3 -25.42 -19.42 23.75
N GLN A 4 -25.58 -18.52 22.77
CA GLN A 4 -24.61 -17.48 22.48
C GLN A 4 -24.67 -16.47 23.64
N ASN A 5 -23.98 -16.78 24.73
CA ASN A 5 -23.76 -15.83 25.82
C ASN A 5 -22.31 -15.34 25.70
N LYS A 6 -22.04 -14.63 24.60
CA LYS A 6 -20.77 -13.95 24.38
C LYS A 6 -20.82 -12.67 25.21
N SER A 7 -19.83 -12.48 26.09
CA SER A 7 -19.74 -11.26 26.89
C SER A 7 -19.35 -10.09 25.98
N LEU A 8 -19.77 -8.87 26.33
CA LEU A 8 -19.29 -7.65 25.67
C LEU A 8 -17.75 -7.62 25.61
N SER A 9 -17.08 -8.13 26.64
CA SER A 9 -15.62 -8.26 26.70
C SER A 9 -15.06 -9.22 25.65
N ASP A 10 -15.77 -10.30 25.33
CA ASP A 10 -15.36 -11.26 24.29
C ASP A 10 -15.51 -10.64 22.90
N ASP A 11 -16.55 -9.84 22.68
CA ASP A 11 -16.74 -9.11 21.42
C ASP A 11 -15.68 -8.02 21.22
N ILE A 12 -15.29 -7.29 22.28
CA ILE A 12 -14.19 -6.32 22.22
C ILE A 12 -12.86 -7.01 21.92
N ASN A 13 -12.59 -8.17 22.53
CA ASN A 13 -11.36 -8.93 22.29
C ASN A 13 -11.28 -9.46 20.85
N ASP A 14 -12.40 -9.94 20.30
CA ASP A 14 -12.47 -10.40 18.91
C ASP A 14 -12.28 -9.25 17.92
N GLU A 15 -12.87 -8.08 18.18
CA GLU A 15 -12.67 -6.90 17.35
C GLU A 15 -11.21 -6.40 17.43
N LEU A 16 -10.61 -6.41 18.62
CA LEU A 16 -9.21 -6.03 18.80
C LEU A 16 -8.27 -6.99 18.04
N LYS A 17 -8.54 -8.29 18.09
CA LYS A 17 -7.78 -9.29 17.32
C LYS A 17 -7.92 -9.06 15.81
N ALA A 18 -9.13 -8.82 15.32
CA ALA A 18 -9.38 -8.56 13.91
C ALA A 18 -8.63 -7.29 13.42
N LYS A 19 -8.62 -6.21 14.20
CA LYS A 19 -7.88 -4.98 13.84
C LYS A 19 -6.36 -5.18 13.85
N LEU A 20 -5.84 -6.00 14.78
CA LEU A 20 -4.41 -6.35 14.80
C LEU A 20 -4.00 -7.17 13.57
N GLU A 21 -4.83 -8.14 13.18
CA GLU A 21 -4.61 -8.94 11.96
C GLU A 21 -4.66 -8.05 10.70
N GLU A 22 -5.66 -7.16 10.60
CA GLU A 22 -5.76 -6.19 9.51
C GLU A 22 -4.53 -5.28 9.44
N GLN A 23 -4.09 -4.76 10.59
CA GLN A 23 -2.90 -3.91 10.66
C GLN A 23 -1.65 -4.65 10.16
N GLN A 24 -1.46 -5.91 10.56
CA GLN A 24 -0.31 -6.72 10.12
C GLN A 24 -0.32 -6.95 8.60
N GLN A 25 -1.49 -7.23 8.02
CA GLN A 25 -1.64 -7.39 6.58
C GLN A 25 -1.33 -6.10 5.83
N LEU A 26 -1.80 -4.96 6.32
CA LEU A 26 -1.52 -3.67 5.71
C LEU A 26 -0.04 -3.29 5.82
N GLN A 27 0.63 -3.62 6.92
CA GLN A 27 2.07 -3.43 7.07
C GLN A 27 2.86 -4.26 6.07
N GLN A 28 2.49 -5.53 5.89
CA GLN A 28 3.12 -6.39 4.89
C GLN A 28 2.92 -5.83 3.47
N LYS A 29 1.70 -5.39 3.14
CA LYS A 29 1.40 -4.76 1.85
C LYS A 29 2.19 -3.47 1.63
N ALA A 30 2.38 -2.66 2.69
CA ALA A 30 3.18 -1.45 2.61
C ALA A 30 4.64 -1.76 2.25
N LEU A 31 5.24 -2.76 2.91
CA LEU A 31 6.61 -3.21 2.62
C LEU A 31 6.77 -3.71 1.18
N GLU A 32 5.85 -4.57 0.72
CA GLU A 32 5.87 -5.07 -0.66
C GLU A 32 5.75 -3.93 -1.69
N LEU A 33 4.94 -2.92 -1.37
CA LEU A 33 4.73 -1.76 -2.24
C LEU A 33 5.95 -0.83 -2.24
N GLU A 34 6.63 -0.66 -1.10
CA GLU A 34 7.90 0.06 -0.99
C GLU A 34 8.99 -0.61 -1.84
N GLU A 35 9.19 -1.92 -1.69
CA GLU A 35 10.15 -2.69 -2.49
C GLU A 35 9.85 -2.59 -4.00
N PHE A 36 8.56 -2.60 -4.37
CA PHE A 36 8.16 -2.44 -5.75
C PHE A 36 8.47 -1.03 -6.30
N ILE A 37 8.23 0.03 -5.51
CA ILE A 37 8.58 1.40 -5.89
C ILE A 37 10.09 1.54 -6.08
N GLU A 38 10.89 1.02 -5.16
CA GLU A 38 12.36 1.06 -5.25
C GLU A 38 12.86 0.34 -6.51
N SER A 39 12.28 -0.84 -6.81
CA SER A 39 12.57 -1.60 -8.03
C SER A 39 12.25 -0.80 -9.30
N LEU A 40 11.10 -0.12 -9.34
CA LEU A 40 10.72 0.73 -10.46
C LEU A 40 11.68 1.92 -10.62
N GLU A 41 12.04 2.58 -9.51
CA GLU A 41 13.00 3.69 -9.50
C GLU A 41 14.38 3.28 -10.04
N ALA A 42 14.84 2.09 -9.67
CA ALA A 42 16.10 1.52 -10.16
C ALA A 42 16.07 1.22 -11.67
N GLN A 43 14.90 0.90 -12.24
CA GLN A 43 14.74 0.57 -13.66
C GLN A 43 14.52 1.79 -14.56
N ILE A 44 14.10 2.95 -14.01
CA ILE A 44 13.89 4.18 -14.78
C ILE A 44 15.09 4.57 -15.67
N PRO A 45 16.35 4.60 -15.17
CA PRO A 45 17.48 5.01 -15.98
C PRO A 45 17.66 4.13 -17.22
N GLU A 46 17.48 2.82 -17.06
CA GLU A 46 17.58 1.84 -18.15
C GLU A 46 16.44 2.03 -19.17
N LEU A 47 15.20 2.17 -18.71
CA LEU A 47 14.04 2.45 -19.56
C LEU A 47 14.19 3.79 -20.32
N LYS A 48 14.77 4.81 -19.69
CA LYS A 48 15.09 6.11 -20.33
C LYS A 48 16.15 5.98 -21.41
N LEU A 49 17.21 5.19 -21.18
CA LEU A 49 18.24 4.93 -22.18
C LEU A 49 17.69 4.13 -23.36
N LEU A 50 16.86 3.12 -23.09
CA LEU A 50 16.23 2.28 -24.11
C LEU A 50 15.26 3.10 -24.98
N SER A 51 14.40 3.89 -24.36
CA SER A 51 13.46 4.77 -25.07
C SER A 51 14.16 5.88 -25.84
N SER A 52 15.23 6.46 -25.30
CA SER A 52 16.04 7.47 -26.01
C SER A 52 16.73 6.87 -27.24
N SER A 53 17.27 5.66 -27.12
CA SER A 53 17.92 4.94 -28.22
C SER A 53 16.91 4.54 -29.30
N ALA A 54 15.73 4.04 -28.91
CA ALA A 54 14.66 3.67 -29.82
C ALA A 54 14.02 4.89 -30.53
N ARG A 55 13.90 6.03 -29.85
CA ARG A 55 13.43 7.29 -30.45
C ARG A 55 14.47 7.86 -31.42
N LYS A 56 15.75 7.84 -31.04
CA LYS A 56 16.86 8.30 -31.88
C LYS A 56 16.99 7.46 -33.16
N SER A 57 16.77 6.15 -33.09
CA SER A 57 16.83 5.26 -34.26
C SER A 57 15.62 5.40 -35.20
N ARG A 58 14.46 5.81 -34.67
CA ARG A 58 13.22 5.95 -35.46
C ARG A 58 12.95 7.38 -35.94
N GLY A 59 13.64 8.39 -35.45
CA GLY A 59 13.37 9.81 -35.79
C GLY A 59 11.95 10.27 -35.41
N LEU A 60 11.23 9.46 -34.63
CA LEU A 60 9.80 9.64 -34.37
C LEU A 60 9.57 10.52 -33.14
N ARG A 61 8.76 11.55 -33.37
CA ARG A 61 8.21 12.48 -32.40
C ARG A 61 6.74 12.12 -32.22
N ASP A 62 6.45 11.03 -31.51
CA ASP A 62 5.09 10.68 -31.08
C ASP A 62 5.16 10.17 -29.63
N ILE A 63 4.49 10.79 -28.65
CA ILE A 63 3.04 10.97 -28.45
C ILE A 63 2.36 9.59 -28.39
N GLY A 64 2.28 9.04 -27.19
CA GLY A 64 1.56 7.80 -26.89
C GLY A 64 1.15 7.78 -25.43
N GLU A 65 -0.15 7.64 -25.19
CA GLU A 65 -0.95 7.75 -23.95
C GLU A 65 -0.68 6.64 -22.91
N THR A 66 0.56 6.18 -22.78
CA THR A 66 0.97 5.30 -21.68
C THR A 66 1.54 6.13 -20.54
N MET A 67 1.09 5.88 -19.32
CA MET A 67 1.64 6.50 -18.13
C MET A 67 3.16 6.36 -18.13
N THR A 68 3.89 7.44 -17.85
CA THR A 68 5.33 7.35 -17.73
C THR A 68 5.69 6.59 -16.46
N PRO A 69 6.87 5.94 -16.38
CA PRO A 69 7.34 5.30 -15.14
C PRO A 69 7.26 6.24 -13.91
N GLU A 70 7.51 7.55 -14.10
CA GLU A 70 7.37 8.55 -13.04
C GLU A 70 5.91 8.77 -12.61
N GLN A 71 4.95 8.67 -13.52
CA GLN A 71 3.53 8.75 -13.19
C GLN A 71 3.07 7.48 -12.46
N GLU A 72 3.61 6.31 -12.83
CA GLU A 72 3.36 5.05 -12.12
C GLU A 72 3.88 5.11 -10.69
N ILE A 73 5.12 5.55 -10.48
CA ILE A 73 5.70 5.71 -9.14
C ILE A 73 4.88 6.66 -8.28
N ARG A 74 4.46 7.82 -8.82
CA ARG A 74 3.61 8.76 -8.06
C ARG A 74 2.28 8.13 -7.64
N LYS A 75 1.69 7.30 -8.49
CA LYS A 75 0.46 6.57 -8.16
C LYS A 75 0.70 5.58 -7.03
N TYR A 76 1.78 4.80 -7.10
CA TYR A 76 2.10 3.82 -6.06
C TYR A 76 2.52 4.49 -4.74
N GLN A 77 3.23 5.62 -4.78
CA GLN A 77 3.53 6.44 -3.61
C GLN A 77 2.24 6.96 -2.93
N ALA A 78 1.25 7.39 -3.72
CA ALA A 78 -0.04 7.80 -3.17
C ALA A 78 -0.82 6.63 -2.55
N GLU A 79 -0.76 5.43 -3.15
CA GLU A 79 -1.35 4.23 -2.56
C GLU A 79 -0.66 3.84 -1.25
N LEU A 80 0.68 3.89 -1.21
CA LEU A 80 1.46 3.63 -0.01
C LEU A 80 1.10 4.60 1.11
N GLN A 81 1.00 5.90 0.80
CA GLN A 81 0.57 6.91 1.77
C GLN A 81 -0.81 6.58 2.35
N ALA A 82 -1.78 6.23 1.50
CA ALA A 82 -3.12 5.87 1.96
C ALA A 82 -3.14 4.60 2.84
N ILE A 83 -2.27 3.62 2.55
CA ILE A 83 -2.10 2.43 3.40
C ILE A 83 -1.52 2.83 4.76
N ASN A 84 -0.50 3.67 4.78
CA ASN A 84 0.12 4.15 6.02
C ASN A 84 -0.87 4.95 6.88
N GLU A 85 -1.69 5.81 6.28
CA GLU A 85 -2.76 6.53 6.99
C GLU A 85 -3.77 5.57 7.63
N LYS A 86 -4.15 4.49 6.93
CA LYS A 86 -5.04 3.44 7.49
C LYS A 86 -4.39 2.70 8.64
N ILE A 87 -3.10 2.37 8.55
CA ILE A 87 -2.35 1.72 9.65
C ILE A 87 -2.38 2.61 10.89
N VAL A 88 -2.13 3.91 10.77
CA VAL A 88 -2.19 4.85 11.90
C VAL A 88 -3.60 4.92 12.50
N ALA A 89 -4.64 4.97 11.66
CA ALA A 89 -6.02 4.97 12.12
C ALA A 89 -6.37 3.68 12.90
N LEU A 90 -5.92 2.51 12.42
CA LEU A 90 -6.10 1.24 13.11
C LEU A 90 -5.34 1.19 14.44
N GLN A 91 -4.10 1.71 14.49
CA GLN A 91 -3.35 1.82 15.74
C GLN A 91 -4.09 2.65 16.78
N HIS A 92 -4.65 3.80 16.38
CA HIS A 92 -5.46 4.62 17.27
C HIS A 92 -6.72 3.89 17.75
N ALA A 93 -7.41 3.18 16.85
CA ALA A 93 -8.60 2.40 17.21
C ALA A 93 -8.26 1.27 18.20
N THR A 94 -7.15 0.56 18.00
CA THR A 94 -6.66 -0.48 18.92
C THR A 94 -6.33 0.09 20.29
N VAL A 95 -5.67 1.25 20.36
CA VAL A 95 -5.37 1.92 21.64
C VAL A 95 -6.66 2.28 22.38
N LEU A 96 -7.64 2.88 21.70
CA LEU A 96 -8.93 3.24 22.31
C LEU A 96 -9.69 2.01 22.82
N LEU A 97 -9.73 0.93 22.03
CA LEU A 97 -10.37 -0.33 22.44
C LEU A 97 -9.64 -0.99 23.62
N SER A 98 -8.31 -0.88 23.68
CA SER A 98 -7.52 -1.42 24.79
C SER A 98 -7.64 -0.61 26.09
N GLN A 99 -7.92 0.69 26.00
CA GLN A 99 -8.10 1.59 27.16
C GLN A 99 -9.54 1.61 27.68
N GLY A 100 -10.53 1.29 26.83
CA GLY A 100 -11.94 1.21 27.20
C GLY A 100 -12.36 -0.13 27.83
N ASN A 101 -11.41 -1.07 27.97
CA ASN A 101 -11.57 -2.39 28.60
C ASN A 101 -11.08 -2.40 30.05
#